data_AF-A0A7W9GEF8-F1
#
_entry.id   AF-A0A7W9GEF8-F1
#
_cell.length_a   1.000
_cell.length_b   1.000
_cell.length_c   1.000
_cell.angle_alpha   90.00
_cell.angle_beta   90.00
_cell.angle_gamma   90.00
#
_symmetry.space_group_name_H-M   'P 1'
#
loop_
_entity.id
_entity.type
_entity.pdbx_description
1 polymer ?
#
loop_
_entity_poly.entity_id
_entity_poly.type
_entity_poly.pdbx_seq_one_letter_code
_entity_poly.pdbx_strand_id
1 'polypeptide(L)'
;MSDFVPGIELSRAFYGEVVAPLVSGVVHSAALIGPGSEVLEFDTARSADHDWGPRVLVFVAPGMAPEVRAKVVAGLPERFGGFPTVFGYHGSVQPGVVVTELGPWLVERLGFDPRAGVSLLDWLSAPWQCLAEVTQGEVFHDGLEAAVPGGGLEAARAALRWYPEDVWRYVLACQWRRIAQEESFPGRCGEVGDELGSAVVGARLAREVMRLALLLRRRYPPYAKWLGSALARMPGSTELGECLRAAMAARSWRERQEGLSGAYARVAALQNRVALAERLDERVRGFFDRPFEVIGGDRFVQALLESVSDPVIRGLPVVGCVDQLSDSTDLLTAPGRARAMTAAVLGLQG
;
A
#
# COMPACT_ATOMS: atom_id res chain seq x y z
N MET A 1 -21.73 8.11 24.51
CA MET A 1 -20.28 7.81 24.44
C MET A 1 -20.11 6.73 23.40
N SER A 2 -19.12 6.84 22.52
CA SER A 2 -18.93 5.84 21.47
C SER A 2 -18.34 4.60 22.11
N ASP A 3 -19.03 3.46 22.02
CA ASP A 3 -18.53 2.13 22.43
C ASP A 3 -17.46 1.60 21.45
N PHE A 4 -16.75 2.49 20.75
CA PHE A 4 -15.77 2.12 19.75
C PHE A 4 -14.52 1.54 20.42
N VAL A 5 -14.10 0.39 19.90
CA VAL A 5 -12.85 -0.27 20.21
C VAL A 5 -12.08 -0.38 18.89
N PRO A 6 -10.76 -0.15 18.83
CA PRO A 6 -9.99 -0.41 17.62
C PRO A 6 -10.20 -1.86 17.14
N GLY A 7 -10.41 -2.06 15.84
CA GLY A 7 -10.77 -3.36 15.27
C GLY A 7 -9.71 -4.44 15.49
N ILE A 8 -8.42 -4.06 15.52
CA ILE A 8 -7.31 -4.95 15.91
C ILE A 8 -7.47 -5.43 17.36
N GLU A 9 -7.79 -4.54 18.30
CA GLU A 9 -7.96 -4.90 19.71
C GLU A 9 -9.17 -5.82 19.90
N LEU A 10 -10.31 -5.49 19.27
CA LEU A 10 -11.51 -6.32 19.30
C LEU A 10 -11.24 -7.72 18.73
N SER A 11 -10.55 -7.79 17.60
CA SER A 11 -10.24 -9.05 16.92
C SER A 11 -9.22 -9.90 17.68
N ARG A 12 -8.24 -9.27 18.33
CA ARG A 12 -7.27 -9.94 19.21
C ARG A 12 -7.99 -10.61 20.38
N ALA A 13 -8.85 -9.87 21.07
CA ALA A 13 -9.64 -10.40 22.18
C ALA A 13 -10.58 -11.52 21.70
N PHE A 14 -11.27 -11.30 20.58
CA PHE A 14 -12.17 -12.28 20.00
C PHE A 14 -11.46 -13.58 19.61
N TYR A 15 -10.25 -13.49 19.04
CA TYR A 15 -9.43 -14.67 18.78
C TYR A 15 -9.11 -15.42 20.08
N GLY A 16 -8.59 -14.73 21.09
CA GLY A 16 -8.15 -15.38 22.34
C GLY A 16 -9.30 -16.01 23.13
N GLU A 17 -10.44 -15.33 23.21
CA GLU A 17 -11.56 -15.74 24.07
C GLU A 17 -12.54 -16.69 23.39
N VAL A 18 -12.70 -16.59 22.07
CA VAL A 18 -13.72 -17.35 21.32
C VAL A 18 -13.09 -18.29 20.30
N VAL A 19 -12.27 -17.77 19.38
CA VAL A 19 -11.84 -18.57 18.22
C VAL A 19 -10.81 -19.63 18.61
N ALA A 20 -9.80 -19.28 19.40
CA ALA A 20 -8.73 -20.20 19.81
C ALA A 20 -9.26 -21.45 20.55
N PRO A 21 -10.21 -21.35 21.50
CA PRO A 21 -10.88 -22.52 22.06
C PRO A 21 -11.57 -23.42 21.02
N LEU A 22 -12.23 -22.83 20.02
CA LEU A 22 -12.96 -23.59 18.98
C LEU A 22 -12.01 -24.37 18.05
N VAL A 23 -10.79 -23.87 17.83
CA VAL A 23 -9.77 -24.53 17.00
C VAL A 23 -8.69 -25.26 17.82
N SER A 24 -8.94 -25.48 19.11
CA SER A 24 -8.04 -26.26 19.97
C SER A 24 -7.77 -27.66 19.37
N GLY A 25 -6.49 -28.03 19.32
CA GLY A 25 -6.00 -29.27 18.72
C GLY A 25 -5.79 -29.22 17.20
N VAL A 26 -6.16 -28.12 16.53
CA VAL A 26 -5.92 -27.92 15.09
C VAL A 26 -4.64 -27.09 14.90
N VAL A 27 -3.70 -27.57 14.10
CA VAL A 27 -2.56 -26.74 13.67
C VAL A 27 -3.07 -25.66 12.74
N HIS A 28 -2.90 -24.40 13.13
CA HIS A 28 -3.45 -23.26 12.40
C HIS A 28 -2.59 -22.01 12.58
N SER A 29 -2.83 -21.01 11.75
CA SER A 29 -2.39 -19.63 11.98
C SER A 29 -3.64 -18.75 12.03
N ALA A 30 -3.64 -17.69 12.83
CA ALA A 30 -4.76 -16.78 12.99
C ALA A 30 -4.30 -15.33 12.94
N ALA A 31 -5.01 -14.49 12.18
CA ALA A 31 -4.63 -13.11 11.98
C ALA A 31 -5.82 -12.20 11.62
N LEU A 32 -5.63 -10.90 11.78
CA LEU A 32 -6.43 -9.87 11.13
C LEU A 32 -5.58 -9.20 10.05
N ILE A 33 -5.79 -9.62 8.80
CA ILE A 33 -5.10 -9.13 7.59
C ILE A 33 -6.09 -9.07 6.42
N GLY A 34 -5.67 -8.51 5.29
CA GLY A 34 -6.55 -8.31 4.13
C GLY A 34 -7.30 -6.98 4.19
N PRO A 35 -8.52 -6.89 3.63
CA PRO A 35 -9.23 -5.62 3.50
C PRO A 35 -9.78 -5.16 4.86
N GLY A 36 -9.77 -3.85 5.07
CA GLY A 36 -10.30 -3.20 6.28
C GLY A 36 -9.44 -2.02 6.71
N SER A 37 -10.05 -0.94 7.21
CA SER A 37 -9.28 0.20 7.72
C SER A 37 -8.52 -0.14 9.00
N GLU A 38 -9.04 -1.06 9.80
CA GLU A 38 -8.46 -1.53 11.05
C GLU A 38 -7.15 -2.30 10.82
N VAL A 39 -6.97 -2.95 9.66
CA VAL A 39 -5.73 -3.64 9.30
C VAL A 39 -4.55 -2.67 9.21
N LEU A 40 -4.81 -1.43 8.84
CA LEU A 40 -3.83 -0.34 8.80
C LEU A 40 -3.99 0.67 9.96
N GLU A 41 -4.81 0.31 10.97
CA GLU A 41 -5.13 1.14 12.15
C GLU A 41 -5.76 2.50 11.80
N PHE A 42 -6.45 2.62 10.67
CA PHE A 42 -7.16 3.83 10.25
C PHE A 42 -8.64 3.83 10.62
N ASP A 43 -9.12 2.78 11.27
CA ASP A 43 -10.51 2.68 11.66
C ASP A 43 -10.88 3.71 12.73
N THR A 44 -12.15 4.10 12.68
CA THR A 44 -12.78 5.04 13.59
C THR A 44 -14.18 4.52 13.93
N ALA A 45 -14.84 5.12 14.91
CA ALA A 45 -16.25 4.83 15.21
C ALA A 45 -17.16 4.89 13.97
N ARG A 46 -16.83 5.70 12.96
CA ARG A 46 -17.62 5.79 11.72
C ARG A 46 -17.45 4.58 10.82
N SER A 47 -16.23 4.04 10.69
CA SER A 47 -15.97 2.89 9.83
C SER A 47 -16.42 1.56 10.43
N ALA A 48 -17.00 1.56 11.64
CA ALA A 48 -17.62 0.40 12.25
C ALA A 48 -18.90 -0.06 11.52
N ASP A 49 -19.38 0.71 10.54
CA ASP A 49 -20.56 0.43 9.74
C ASP A 49 -20.29 -0.46 8.50
N HIS A 50 -19.01 -0.69 8.14
CA HIS A 50 -18.61 -1.45 6.96
C HIS A 50 -17.25 -2.12 7.16
N ASP A 51 -17.14 -3.41 6.80
CA ASP A 51 -15.90 -4.21 6.89
C ASP A 51 -15.23 -4.21 8.27
N TRP A 52 -15.99 -4.06 9.35
CA TRP A 52 -15.46 -3.93 10.71
C TRP A 52 -16.27 -4.79 11.68
N GLY A 53 -15.59 -5.37 12.67
CA GLY A 53 -16.21 -6.21 13.70
C GLY A 53 -15.23 -7.19 14.32
N PRO A 54 -15.71 -8.18 15.10
CA PRO A 54 -14.88 -9.26 15.62
C PRO A 54 -14.46 -10.18 14.45
N ARG A 55 -13.29 -9.91 13.86
CA ARG A 55 -12.83 -10.53 12.60
C ARG A 55 -11.56 -11.34 12.79
N VAL A 56 -11.54 -12.58 12.31
CA VAL A 56 -10.34 -13.43 12.34
C VAL A 56 -10.25 -14.26 11.06
N LEU A 57 -9.11 -14.20 10.38
CA LEU A 57 -8.72 -15.19 9.39
C LEU A 57 -8.02 -16.33 10.11
N VAL A 58 -8.49 -17.56 9.91
CA VAL A 58 -7.87 -18.79 10.42
C VAL A 58 -7.39 -19.61 9.23
N PHE A 59 -6.09 -19.79 9.14
CA PHE A 59 -5.44 -20.60 8.12
C PHE A 59 -5.17 -22.00 8.66
N VAL A 60 -5.61 -23.03 7.94
CA VAL A 60 -5.41 -24.44 8.31
C VAL A 60 -4.67 -25.20 7.21
N ALA A 61 -4.23 -26.42 7.54
CA ALA A 61 -3.61 -27.34 6.58
C ALA A 61 -4.58 -27.69 5.41
N PRO A 62 -4.04 -28.02 4.23
CA PRO A 62 -4.86 -28.39 3.08
C PRO A 62 -5.89 -29.49 3.37
N GLY A 63 -7.13 -29.28 2.93
CA GLY A 63 -8.24 -30.21 3.11
C GLY A 63 -8.98 -30.10 4.47
N MET A 64 -8.42 -29.40 5.46
CA MET A 64 -9.05 -29.24 6.77
C MET A 64 -10.08 -28.11 6.85
N ALA A 65 -10.06 -27.17 5.89
CA ALA A 65 -10.86 -25.95 5.96
C ALA A 65 -12.38 -26.19 6.08
N PRO A 66 -13.03 -27.14 5.36
CA PRO A 66 -14.46 -27.38 5.49
C PRO A 66 -14.89 -27.84 6.89
N GLU A 67 -14.16 -28.80 7.48
CA GLU A 67 -14.45 -29.35 8.81
C GLU A 67 -14.27 -28.29 9.90
N VAL A 68 -13.13 -27.59 9.87
CA VAL A 68 -12.81 -26.56 10.88
C VAL A 68 -13.78 -25.38 10.76
N ARG A 69 -14.15 -24.99 9.53
CA ARG A 69 -15.17 -23.95 9.31
C ARG A 69 -16.50 -24.33 9.94
N ALA A 70 -16.99 -25.56 9.72
CA ALA A 70 -18.25 -26.01 10.30
C ALA A 70 -18.22 -25.98 11.84
N LYS A 71 -17.11 -26.44 12.44
CA LYS A 71 -16.90 -26.39 13.90
C LYS A 71 -16.91 -24.97 14.44
N VAL A 72 -16.16 -24.07 13.79
CA VAL A 72 -16.09 -22.65 14.19
C VAL A 72 -17.47 -22.01 14.11
N VAL A 73 -18.16 -22.12 12.97
CA VAL A 73 -19.48 -21.52 12.75
C VAL A 73 -20.51 -22.00 13.78
N ALA A 74 -20.51 -23.30 14.11
CA ALA A 74 -21.41 -23.86 15.12
C ALA A 74 -21.13 -23.36 16.55
N GLY A 75 -19.90 -22.89 16.82
CA GLY A 75 -19.46 -22.45 18.13
C GLY A 75 -19.41 -20.92 18.32
N LEU A 76 -19.69 -20.13 17.28
CA LEU A 76 -19.68 -18.68 17.40
C LEU A 76 -20.84 -18.17 18.28
N PRO A 77 -20.59 -17.28 19.26
CA PRO A 77 -21.66 -16.60 19.97
C PRO A 77 -22.34 -15.61 19.02
N GLU A 78 -23.60 -15.24 19.27
CA GLU A 78 -24.28 -14.23 18.46
C GLU A 78 -23.55 -12.88 18.47
N ARG A 79 -22.95 -12.52 19.62
CA ARG A 79 -22.25 -11.26 19.84
C ARG A 79 -20.94 -11.45 20.62
N PHE A 80 -19.98 -10.58 20.38
CA PHE A 80 -18.74 -10.44 21.13
C PHE A 80 -18.40 -8.97 21.34
N GLY A 81 -18.04 -8.57 22.56
CA GLY A 81 -17.72 -7.17 22.88
C GLY A 81 -18.85 -6.17 22.57
N GLY A 82 -20.10 -6.62 22.56
CA GLY A 82 -21.25 -5.79 22.17
C GLY A 82 -21.50 -5.72 20.66
N PHE A 83 -20.75 -6.43 19.82
CA PHE A 83 -20.88 -6.43 18.36
C PHE A 83 -21.30 -7.81 17.82
N PRO A 84 -22.05 -7.90 16.71
CA PRO A 84 -22.42 -9.18 16.11
C PRO A 84 -21.18 -9.92 15.58
N THR A 85 -21.16 -11.25 15.71
CA THR A 85 -20.09 -12.09 15.10
C THR A 85 -20.42 -12.53 13.69
N VAL A 86 -21.66 -12.34 13.26
CA VAL A 86 -22.15 -12.56 11.90
C VAL A 86 -22.76 -11.24 11.43
N PHE A 87 -22.20 -10.67 10.37
CA PHE A 87 -22.57 -9.32 9.92
C PHE A 87 -22.49 -9.19 8.39
N GLY A 88 -23.10 -8.13 7.88
CA GLY A 88 -23.08 -7.81 6.46
C GLY A 88 -21.70 -7.38 5.99
N TYR A 89 -21.22 -7.98 4.90
CA TYR A 89 -19.97 -7.72 4.22
C TYR A 89 -20.24 -7.70 2.71
N HIS A 90 -20.09 -6.55 2.06
CA HIS A 90 -20.38 -6.35 0.63
C HIS A 90 -21.72 -6.95 0.16
N GLY A 91 -22.80 -6.77 0.95
CA GLY A 91 -24.13 -7.26 0.61
C GLY A 91 -24.37 -8.75 0.91
N SER A 92 -23.40 -9.44 1.52
CA SER A 92 -23.53 -10.82 2.01
C SER A 92 -23.44 -10.87 3.52
N VAL A 93 -24.29 -11.66 4.19
CA VAL A 93 -24.18 -11.88 5.63
C VAL A 93 -23.26 -13.08 5.87
N GLN A 94 -22.17 -12.86 6.59
CA GLN A 94 -21.18 -13.92 6.84
C GLN A 94 -20.57 -13.83 8.24
N PRO A 95 -20.04 -14.94 8.78
CA PRO A 95 -19.27 -14.93 10.01
C PRO A 95 -18.03 -14.04 9.88
N GLY A 96 -17.69 -13.32 10.95
CA GLY A 96 -16.44 -12.57 11.08
C GLY A 96 -15.21 -13.49 11.14
N VAL A 97 -15.40 -14.79 11.38
CA VAL A 97 -14.33 -15.78 11.29
C VAL A 97 -14.34 -16.47 9.93
N VAL A 98 -13.27 -16.29 9.17
CA VAL A 98 -13.05 -16.96 7.89
C VAL A 98 -11.97 -18.02 8.08
N VAL A 99 -12.36 -19.29 7.94
CA VAL A 99 -11.43 -20.42 7.96
C VAL A 99 -11.06 -20.77 6.52
N THR A 100 -9.78 -20.80 6.17
CA THR A 100 -9.32 -21.09 4.80
C THR A 100 -7.91 -21.70 4.79
N GLU A 101 -7.36 -21.94 3.61
CA GLU A 101 -5.98 -22.36 3.41
C GLU A 101 -5.13 -21.14 3.00
N LEU A 102 -3.90 -21.05 3.53
CA LEU A 102 -3.05 -19.87 3.34
C LEU A 102 -2.68 -19.63 1.88
N GLY A 103 -2.31 -20.67 1.13
CA GLY A 103 -1.87 -20.55 -0.27
C GLY A 103 -2.98 -20.03 -1.20
N PRO A 104 -4.16 -20.69 -1.25
CA PRO A 104 -5.29 -20.19 -2.01
C PRO A 104 -5.69 -18.76 -1.65
N TRP A 105 -5.66 -18.40 -0.36
CA TRP A 105 -5.94 -17.03 0.07
C TRP A 105 -4.90 -16.03 -0.43
N LEU A 106 -3.60 -16.34 -0.35
CA LEU A 106 -2.54 -15.47 -0.88
C LEU A 106 -2.69 -15.27 -2.39
N VAL A 107 -2.96 -16.35 -3.15
CA VAL A 107 -3.19 -16.29 -4.61
C VAL A 107 -4.44 -15.46 -4.92
N GLU A 108 -5.52 -15.61 -4.16
CA GLU A 108 -6.72 -14.78 -4.32
C GLU A 108 -6.42 -13.29 -4.09
N ARG A 109 -5.61 -12.95 -3.08
CA ARG A 109 -5.29 -11.56 -2.71
C ARG A 109 -4.24 -10.90 -3.60
N LEU A 110 -3.25 -11.65 -4.05
CA LEU A 110 -2.04 -11.13 -4.69
C LEU A 110 -1.89 -11.57 -6.14
N GLY A 111 -2.58 -12.64 -6.55
CA GLY A 111 -2.39 -13.30 -7.84
C GLY A 111 -1.24 -14.32 -7.85
N PHE A 112 -0.52 -14.50 -6.75
CA PHE A 112 0.59 -15.45 -6.59
C PHE A 112 0.77 -15.83 -5.11
N ASP A 113 1.58 -16.86 -4.83
CA ASP A 113 1.95 -17.26 -3.48
C ASP A 113 3.40 -16.81 -3.17
N PRO A 114 3.63 -15.80 -2.31
CA PRO A 114 4.96 -15.29 -2.02
C PRO A 114 5.90 -16.32 -1.35
N ARG A 115 5.35 -17.40 -0.78
CA ARG A 115 6.15 -18.48 -0.16
C ARG A 115 6.91 -19.30 -1.19
N ALA A 116 6.44 -19.31 -2.44
CA ALA A 116 7.11 -19.97 -3.56
C ALA A 116 8.20 -19.10 -4.21
N GLY A 117 8.45 -17.89 -3.68
CA GLY A 117 9.28 -16.86 -4.29
C GLY A 117 8.43 -15.79 -4.98
N VAL A 118 9.02 -14.60 -5.14
CA VAL A 118 8.35 -13.44 -5.72
C VAL A 118 9.11 -12.99 -6.95
N SER A 119 8.52 -13.20 -8.13
CA SER A 119 9.09 -12.79 -9.41
C SER A 119 9.02 -11.26 -9.60
N LEU A 120 9.71 -10.77 -10.63
CA LEU A 120 9.62 -9.36 -11.04
C LEU A 120 8.18 -8.96 -11.39
N LEU A 121 7.45 -9.83 -12.11
CA LEU A 121 6.06 -9.55 -12.46
C LEU A 121 5.18 -9.54 -11.21
N ASP A 122 5.40 -10.45 -10.26
CA ASP A 122 4.67 -10.47 -8.98
C ASP A 122 4.83 -9.12 -8.25
N TRP A 123 6.07 -8.65 -8.10
CA TRP A 123 6.35 -7.37 -7.47
C TRP A 123 5.71 -6.18 -8.16
N LEU A 124 5.74 -6.15 -9.49
CA LEU A 124 5.26 -5.00 -10.26
C LEU A 124 3.74 -5.03 -10.49
N SER A 125 3.10 -6.19 -10.32
CA SER A 125 1.66 -6.35 -10.52
C SER A 125 0.83 -6.35 -9.24
N ALA A 126 1.46 -6.57 -8.08
CA ALA A 126 0.78 -6.50 -6.79
C ALA A 126 0.47 -5.05 -6.41
N PRO A 127 -0.81 -4.67 -6.23
CA PRO A 127 -1.16 -3.34 -5.77
C PRO A 127 -0.55 -3.05 -4.39
N TRP A 128 -0.05 -1.84 -4.17
CA TRP A 128 0.55 -1.45 -2.89
C TRP A 128 -0.42 -1.63 -1.72
N GLN A 129 -1.71 -1.37 -1.92
CA GLN A 129 -2.71 -1.63 -0.90
C GLN A 129 -2.76 -3.12 -0.53
N CYS A 130 -2.75 -4.04 -1.49
CA CYS A 130 -2.77 -5.48 -1.22
C CYS A 130 -1.49 -5.93 -0.49
N LEU A 131 -0.33 -5.40 -0.88
CA LEU A 131 0.93 -5.63 -0.17
C LEU A 131 0.86 -5.11 1.27
N ALA A 132 0.31 -3.91 1.50
CA ALA A 132 0.10 -3.36 2.82
C ALA A 132 -0.84 -4.24 3.66
N GLU A 133 -1.95 -4.68 3.10
CA GLU A 133 -2.96 -5.50 3.78
C GLU A 133 -2.47 -6.89 4.19
N VAL A 134 -1.53 -7.48 3.45
CA VAL A 134 -0.91 -8.77 3.80
C VAL A 134 0.24 -8.58 4.80
N THR A 135 1.01 -7.50 4.67
CA THR A 135 2.23 -7.27 5.49
C THR A 135 1.98 -6.48 6.77
N GLN A 136 0.82 -5.83 6.91
CA GLN A 136 0.36 -5.13 8.11
C GLN A 136 -0.71 -5.97 8.83
N GLY A 137 -1.50 -5.34 9.70
CA GLY A 137 -2.39 -6.04 10.61
C GLY A 137 -1.63 -6.89 11.61
N GLU A 138 -2.34 -7.80 12.25
CA GLU A 138 -1.82 -8.55 13.38
C GLU A 138 -1.95 -10.05 13.19
N VAL A 139 -0.87 -10.78 13.50
CA VAL A 139 -0.91 -12.24 13.67
C VAL A 139 -1.13 -12.55 15.14
N PHE A 140 -2.25 -13.19 15.46
CA PHE A 140 -2.59 -13.60 16.82
C PHE A 140 -1.95 -14.95 17.18
N HIS A 141 -1.74 -15.81 16.17
CA HIS A 141 -1.10 -17.12 16.31
C HIS A 141 -0.51 -17.56 14.96
N ASP A 142 0.68 -18.17 14.97
CA ASP A 142 1.29 -18.73 13.75
C ASP A 142 1.82 -20.15 14.00
N GLY A 143 0.92 -21.14 13.91
CA GLY A 143 1.24 -22.54 14.15
C GLY A 143 1.55 -23.33 12.88
N LEU A 144 1.19 -22.84 11.69
CA LEU A 144 1.43 -23.56 10.43
C LEU A 144 2.92 -23.75 10.12
N GLU A 145 3.78 -22.86 10.62
CA GLU A 145 5.24 -23.00 10.48
C GLU A 145 5.76 -24.31 11.10
N ALA A 146 5.13 -24.80 12.17
CA ALA A 146 5.51 -26.06 12.82
C ALA A 146 5.12 -27.29 11.99
N ALA A 147 4.13 -27.18 11.09
CA ALA A 147 3.74 -28.27 10.21
C ALA A 147 4.55 -28.28 8.90
N VAL A 148 4.90 -27.10 8.37
CA VAL A 148 5.68 -26.95 7.14
C VAL A 148 6.67 -25.79 7.34
N PRO A 149 7.98 -26.05 7.47
CA PRO A 149 8.98 -24.99 7.54
C PRO A 149 8.93 -24.07 6.32
N GLY A 150 8.88 -22.75 6.54
CA GLY A 150 8.69 -21.76 5.49
C GLY A 150 7.28 -21.73 4.88
N GLY A 151 6.34 -22.50 5.44
CA GLY A 151 4.96 -22.59 4.99
C GLY A 151 4.01 -21.65 5.74
N GLY A 152 4.45 -21.01 6.83
CA GLY A 152 3.63 -20.16 7.68
C GLY A 152 3.31 -18.76 7.11
N LEU A 153 2.47 -18.01 7.85
CA LEU A 153 2.09 -16.65 7.47
C LEU A 153 3.27 -15.67 7.60
N GLU A 154 4.12 -15.84 8.62
CA GLU A 154 5.32 -14.99 8.76
C GLU A 154 6.29 -15.16 7.58
N ALA A 155 6.42 -16.37 7.01
CA ALA A 155 7.24 -16.59 5.82
C ALA A 155 6.73 -15.78 4.62
N ALA A 156 5.40 -15.75 4.41
CA ALA A 156 4.77 -14.91 3.38
C ALA A 156 5.01 -13.41 3.64
N ARG A 157 4.84 -12.95 4.89
CA ARG A 157 5.09 -11.54 5.28
C ARG A 157 6.56 -11.15 5.12
N ALA A 158 7.48 -12.06 5.42
CA ALA A 158 8.92 -11.84 5.26
C ALA A 158 9.31 -11.69 3.79
N ALA A 159 8.77 -12.54 2.91
CA ALA A 159 8.98 -12.46 1.46
C ALA A 159 8.46 -11.14 0.86
N LEU A 160 7.37 -10.61 1.43
CA LEU A 160 6.74 -9.35 1.00
C LEU A 160 7.18 -8.12 1.81
N ARG A 161 8.15 -8.26 2.73
CA ARG A 161 8.50 -7.20 3.69
C ARG A 161 8.89 -5.90 2.98
N TRP A 162 9.66 -6.02 1.91
CA TRP A 162 10.00 -4.90 1.03
C TRP A 162 10.53 -5.40 -0.32
N TYR A 163 10.54 -4.49 -1.31
CA TYR A 163 11.13 -4.77 -2.63
C TYR A 163 12.63 -5.12 -2.55
N PRO A 164 13.10 -6.07 -3.39
CA PRO A 164 14.51 -6.17 -3.75
C PRO A 164 15.03 -4.82 -4.27
N GLU A 165 16.31 -4.50 -4.05
CA GLU A 165 16.81 -3.14 -4.26
C GLU A 165 16.63 -2.63 -5.70
N ASP A 166 16.90 -3.45 -6.72
CA ASP A 166 16.76 -3.01 -8.11
C ASP A 166 15.31 -2.78 -8.51
N VAL A 167 14.38 -3.60 -7.99
CA VAL A 167 12.94 -3.35 -8.14
C VAL A 167 12.56 -2.05 -7.45
N TRP A 168 13.11 -1.79 -6.25
CA TRP A 168 12.86 -0.55 -5.52
C TRP A 168 13.39 0.67 -6.26
N ARG A 169 14.62 0.61 -6.80
CA ARG A 169 15.21 1.66 -7.65
C ARG A 169 14.31 1.97 -8.84
N TYR A 170 13.83 0.95 -9.54
CA TYR A 170 12.91 1.10 -10.66
C TYR A 170 11.58 1.76 -10.24
N VAL A 171 10.94 1.28 -9.16
CA VAL A 171 9.67 1.84 -8.66
C VAL A 171 9.84 3.31 -8.24
N LEU A 172 10.93 3.66 -7.56
CA LEU A 172 11.25 5.04 -7.19
C LEU A 172 11.54 5.91 -8.43
N ALA A 173 12.28 5.39 -9.41
CA ALA A 173 12.54 6.10 -10.66
C ALA A 173 11.25 6.41 -11.41
N CYS A 174 10.32 5.45 -11.49
CA CYS A 174 9.01 5.67 -12.09
C CYS A 174 8.18 6.69 -11.28
N GLN A 175 8.32 6.72 -9.95
CA GLN A 175 7.64 7.71 -9.12
C GLN A 175 8.18 9.13 -9.34
N TRP A 176 9.51 9.26 -9.45
CA TRP A 176 10.16 10.52 -9.83
C TRP A 176 9.79 10.96 -11.24
N ARG A 177 9.68 10.03 -12.19
CA ARG A 177 9.26 10.32 -13.57
C ARG A 177 7.87 10.97 -13.60
N ARG A 178 6.93 10.48 -12.78
CA ARG A 178 5.58 11.04 -12.67
C ARG A 178 5.59 12.49 -12.15
N ILE A 179 6.51 12.82 -11.25
CA ILE A 179 6.74 14.21 -10.81
C ILE A 179 7.36 15.04 -11.94
N ALA A 180 8.42 14.53 -12.57
CA ALA A 180 9.17 15.22 -13.61
C ALA A 180 8.32 15.60 -14.83
N GLN A 181 7.37 14.73 -15.19
CA GLN A 181 6.46 14.96 -16.33
C GLN A 181 5.54 16.17 -16.13
N GLU A 182 5.26 16.55 -14.89
CA GLU A 182 4.23 17.55 -14.57
C GLU A 182 4.73 18.71 -13.71
N GLU A 183 5.94 18.66 -13.14
CA GLU A 183 6.44 19.66 -12.17
C GLU A 183 6.42 21.12 -12.67
N SER A 184 6.50 21.34 -13.99
CA SER A 184 6.40 22.69 -14.58
C SER A 184 4.96 23.13 -14.92
N PHE A 185 4.01 22.20 -14.93
CA PHE A 185 2.65 22.43 -15.43
C PHE A 185 1.79 23.33 -14.54
N PRO A 186 1.88 23.30 -13.19
CA PRO A 186 1.14 24.27 -12.37
C PRO A 186 1.44 25.72 -12.77
N GLY A 187 2.72 26.05 -12.98
CA GLY A 187 3.13 27.37 -13.44
C GLY A 187 2.67 27.65 -14.88
N ARG A 188 2.76 26.65 -15.76
CA ARG A 188 2.34 26.78 -17.16
C ARG A 188 0.83 27.03 -17.31
N CYS A 189 -0.01 26.36 -16.52
CA CYS A 189 -1.45 26.64 -16.47
C CYS A 189 -1.70 28.07 -15.97
N GLY A 190 -1.01 28.47 -14.90
CA GLY A 190 -1.11 29.81 -14.34
C GLY A 190 -0.68 30.94 -15.27
N GLU A 191 0.29 30.70 -16.15
CA GLU A 191 0.75 31.65 -17.16
C GLU A 191 -0.35 32.08 -18.14
N VAL A 192 -1.32 31.19 -18.42
CA VAL A 192 -2.49 31.49 -19.27
C VAL A 192 -3.74 31.82 -18.47
N GLY A 193 -3.61 32.03 -17.16
CA GLY A 193 -4.73 32.35 -16.25
C GLY A 193 -5.58 31.15 -15.83
N ASP A 194 -5.15 29.91 -16.10
CA ASP A 194 -5.86 28.69 -15.73
C ASP A 194 -5.47 28.21 -14.32
N GLU A 195 -6.03 28.86 -13.30
CA GLU A 195 -5.81 28.45 -11.91
C GLU A 195 -6.47 27.11 -11.57
N LEU A 196 -7.55 26.73 -12.26
CA LEU A 196 -8.20 25.44 -12.06
C LEU A 196 -7.31 24.30 -12.53
N GLY A 197 -6.77 24.39 -13.75
CA GLY A 197 -5.81 23.42 -14.28
C GLY A 197 -4.55 23.36 -13.41
N SER A 198 -4.07 24.50 -12.94
CA SER A 198 -2.94 24.55 -12.02
C SER A 198 -3.21 23.83 -10.70
N ALA A 199 -4.43 23.97 -10.14
CA ALA A 199 -4.85 23.25 -8.95
C ALA A 199 -5.00 21.74 -9.18
N VAL A 200 -5.58 21.33 -10.30
CA VAL A 200 -5.73 19.91 -10.66
C VAL A 200 -4.37 19.22 -10.79
N VAL A 201 -3.43 19.83 -11.51
CA VAL A 201 -2.09 19.27 -11.67
C VAL A 201 -1.30 19.33 -10.35
N GLY A 202 -1.41 20.42 -9.59
CA GLY A 202 -0.78 20.51 -8.27
C GLY A 202 -1.28 19.44 -7.30
N ALA A 203 -2.57 19.11 -7.33
CA ALA A 203 -3.13 18.03 -6.52
C ALA A 203 -2.57 16.66 -6.91
N ARG A 204 -2.39 16.42 -8.21
CA ARG A 204 -1.76 15.21 -8.73
C ARG A 204 -0.30 15.12 -8.28
N LEU A 205 0.48 16.19 -8.41
CA LEU A 205 1.87 16.24 -7.93
C LEU A 205 1.97 16.04 -6.42
N ALA A 206 1.07 16.64 -5.62
CA ALA A 206 1.02 16.42 -4.18
C ALA A 206 0.81 14.94 -3.84
N ARG A 207 -0.10 14.26 -4.54
CA ARG A 207 -0.31 12.81 -4.41
C ARG A 207 0.95 12.01 -4.75
N GLU A 208 1.63 12.34 -5.85
CA GLU A 208 2.84 11.64 -6.26
C GLU A 208 4.01 11.85 -5.27
N VAL A 209 4.11 13.03 -4.66
CA VAL A 209 5.09 13.31 -3.59
C VAL A 209 4.77 12.52 -2.32
N MET A 210 3.50 12.39 -1.93
CA MET A 210 3.11 11.57 -0.78
C MET A 210 3.45 10.09 -1.00
N ARG A 211 3.14 9.55 -2.19
CA ARG A 211 3.49 8.18 -2.60
C ARG A 211 5.01 7.97 -2.55
N LEU A 212 5.79 8.92 -3.12
CA LEU A 212 7.25 8.86 -3.08
C LEU A 212 7.80 8.85 -1.65
N ALA A 213 7.29 9.71 -0.77
CA ALA A 213 7.74 9.78 0.62
C ALA A 213 7.52 8.45 1.37
N LEU A 214 6.36 7.81 1.16
CA LEU A 214 6.03 6.51 1.74
C LEU A 214 6.97 5.41 1.21
N LEU A 215 7.18 5.35 -0.11
CA LEU A 215 8.09 4.38 -0.74
C LEU A 215 9.53 4.54 -0.27
N LEU A 216 10.02 5.78 -0.12
CA LEU A 216 11.36 6.07 0.40
C LEU A 216 11.54 5.62 1.86
N ARG A 217 10.44 5.48 2.59
CA ARG A 217 10.43 5.06 4.00
C ARG A 217 9.97 3.61 4.17
N ARG A 218 10.06 2.83 3.09
CA ARG A 218 9.70 1.41 3.05
C ARG A 218 8.29 1.13 3.55
N ARG A 219 7.34 1.98 3.15
CA ARG A 219 5.92 1.83 3.46
C ARG A 219 5.12 1.79 2.17
N TYR A 220 4.33 0.74 1.98
CA TYR A 220 3.42 0.65 0.85
C TYR A 220 2.34 1.74 0.95
N PRO A 221 2.15 2.58 -0.09
CA PRO A 221 1.10 3.58 -0.09
C PRO A 221 -0.30 2.94 -0.01
N PRO A 222 -1.18 3.41 0.90
CA PRO A 222 -2.53 2.87 0.99
C PRO A 222 -3.48 3.55 -0.01
N TYR A 223 -4.74 3.13 -0.01
CA TYR A 223 -5.83 3.79 -0.73
C TYR A 223 -5.86 5.31 -0.53
N ALA A 224 -6.33 6.02 -1.57
CA ALA A 224 -6.26 7.47 -1.67
C ALA A 224 -6.81 8.21 -0.44
N LYS A 225 -7.92 7.75 0.16
CA LYS A 225 -8.51 8.39 1.35
C LYS A 225 -7.61 8.35 2.58
N TRP A 226 -6.68 7.39 2.65
CA TRP A 226 -5.74 7.21 3.77
C TRP A 226 -4.34 7.73 3.48
N LEU A 227 -4.06 8.22 2.27
CA LEU A 227 -2.72 8.64 1.88
C LEU A 227 -2.17 9.77 2.76
N GLY A 228 -2.99 10.79 3.02
CA GLY A 228 -2.64 11.89 3.92
C GLY A 228 -2.45 11.43 5.37
N SER A 229 -3.31 10.54 5.87
CA SER A 229 -3.19 9.95 7.21
C SER A 229 -1.91 9.11 7.35
N ALA A 230 -1.57 8.32 6.32
CA ALA A 230 -0.34 7.53 6.29
C ALA A 230 0.91 8.42 6.32
N LEU A 231 0.92 9.52 5.54
CA LEU A 231 2.01 10.50 5.58
C LEU A 231 2.13 11.12 6.97
N ALA A 232 1.02 11.57 7.56
CA ALA A 232 1.02 12.25 8.86
C ALA A 232 1.54 11.34 10.00
N ARG A 233 1.37 10.02 9.89
CA ARG A 233 1.90 9.04 10.86
C ARG A 233 3.39 8.72 10.68
N MET A 234 4.05 9.21 9.64
CA MET A 234 5.48 8.97 9.44
C MET A 234 6.33 9.89 10.32
N PRO A 235 7.32 9.37 11.06
CA PRO A 235 8.23 10.21 11.82
C PRO A 235 8.98 11.21 10.92
N GLY A 236 8.94 12.49 11.28
CA GLY A 236 9.58 13.59 10.54
C GLY A 236 8.87 14.01 9.26
N SER A 237 7.55 13.83 9.17
CA SER A 237 6.75 14.25 8.00
C SER A 237 6.07 15.62 8.17
N THR A 238 6.17 16.27 9.33
CA THR A 238 5.45 17.51 9.66
C THR A 238 5.66 18.58 8.60
N GLU A 239 6.92 18.92 8.32
CA GLU A 239 7.27 20.00 7.41
C GLU A 239 6.94 19.64 5.95
N LEU A 240 7.05 18.35 5.57
CA LEU A 240 6.59 17.88 4.27
C LEU A 240 5.07 18.03 4.14
N GLY A 241 4.33 17.67 5.19
CA GLY A 241 2.88 17.84 5.28
C GLY A 241 2.45 19.30 5.23
N GLU A 242 3.20 20.21 5.85
CA GLU A 242 2.97 21.67 5.77
C GLU A 242 3.12 22.20 4.35
N CYS A 243 4.22 21.85 3.67
CA CYS A 243 4.43 22.21 2.27
C CYS A 243 3.30 21.72 1.36
N LEU A 244 2.88 20.45 1.52
CA LEU A 244 1.79 19.87 0.74
C LEU A 244 0.44 20.52 1.07
N ARG A 245 0.15 20.82 2.34
CA ARG A 245 -1.08 21.55 2.72
C ARG A 245 -1.11 22.96 2.13
N ALA A 246 0.02 23.67 2.15
CA ALA A 246 0.14 24.98 1.52
C ALA A 246 -0.13 24.91 0.01
N ALA A 247 0.47 23.94 -0.69
CA ALA A 247 0.24 23.73 -2.12
C ALA A 247 -1.24 23.42 -2.43
N MET A 248 -1.89 22.58 -1.61
CA MET A 248 -3.29 22.20 -1.79
C MET A 248 -4.28 23.33 -1.48
N ALA A 249 -3.94 24.24 -0.56
CA ALA A 249 -4.78 25.37 -0.18
C ALA A 249 -4.57 26.62 -1.06
N ALA A 250 -3.52 26.64 -1.89
CA ALA A 250 -3.12 27.79 -2.70
C ALA A 250 -4.19 28.20 -3.72
N ARG A 251 -4.44 29.51 -3.82
CA ARG A 251 -5.37 30.10 -4.78
C ARG A 251 -4.69 30.61 -6.04
N SER A 252 -3.37 30.81 -5.98
CA SER A 252 -2.55 31.16 -7.13
C SER A 252 -1.51 30.08 -7.43
N TRP A 253 -1.11 29.97 -8.70
CA TRP A 253 -0.06 29.04 -9.11
C TRP A 253 1.30 29.32 -8.44
N ARG A 254 1.57 30.57 -8.07
CA ARG A 254 2.83 30.97 -7.42
C ARG A 254 2.92 30.43 -5.99
N GLU A 255 1.87 30.61 -5.21
CA GLU A 255 1.77 30.02 -3.85
C GLU A 255 1.82 28.49 -3.92
N ARG A 256 1.17 27.91 -4.93
CA ARG A 256 1.18 26.46 -5.18
C ARG A 256 2.59 25.95 -5.50
N GLN A 257 3.31 26.66 -6.36
CA GLN A 257 4.70 26.35 -6.70
C GLN A 257 5.61 26.43 -5.48
N GLU A 258 5.43 27.42 -4.59
CA GLU A 258 6.21 27.54 -3.36
C GLU A 258 6.02 26.31 -2.45
N GLY A 259 4.76 25.91 -2.21
CA GLY A 259 4.44 24.71 -1.45
C GLY A 259 5.01 23.44 -2.08
N LEU A 260 4.86 23.27 -3.40
CA LEU A 260 5.41 22.12 -4.13
C LEU A 260 6.94 22.09 -4.10
N SER A 261 7.60 23.23 -4.31
CA SER A 261 9.06 23.35 -4.26
C SER A 261 9.62 22.95 -2.89
N GLY A 262 8.98 23.41 -1.82
CA GLY A 262 9.32 23.02 -0.45
C GLY A 262 9.14 21.51 -0.20
N ALA A 263 8.11 20.91 -0.79
CA ALA A 263 7.86 19.48 -0.71
C ALA A 263 8.90 18.68 -1.51
N TYR A 264 9.23 19.12 -2.73
CA TYR A 264 10.23 18.49 -3.60
C TYR A 264 11.61 18.43 -2.96
N ALA A 265 12.10 19.55 -2.41
CA ALA A 265 13.40 19.59 -1.75
C ALA A 265 13.48 18.58 -0.58
N ARG A 266 12.37 18.41 0.17
CA ARG A 266 12.29 17.45 1.28
C ARG A 266 12.31 16.00 0.81
N VAL A 267 11.59 15.65 -0.26
CA VAL A 267 11.65 14.29 -0.81
C VAL A 267 12.95 14.00 -1.56
N ALA A 268 13.60 15.01 -2.16
CA ALA A 268 14.96 14.89 -2.67
C ALA A 268 15.97 14.59 -1.55
N ALA A 269 15.86 15.28 -0.41
CA ALA A 269 16.67 15.01 0.76
C ALA A 269 16.42 13.60 1.34
N LEU A 270 15.17 13.14 1.35
CA LEU A 270 14.83 11.76 1.71
C LEU A 270 15.47 10.77 0.75
N GLN A 271 15.35 10.98 -0.56
CA GLN A 271 15.94 10.13 -1.60
C GLN A 271 17.45 9.97 -1.42
N ASN A 272 18.17 11.07 -1.19
CA ASN A 272 19.60 11.02 -0.93
C ASN A 272 19.96 10.23 0.33
N ARG A 273 19.13 10.30 1.39
CA ARG A 273 19.36 9.55 2.64
C ARG A 273 19.16 8.04 2.48
N VAL A 274 18.32 7.61 1.53
CA VAL A 274 18.12 6.18 1.26
C VAL A 274 19.35 5.54 0.58
N ALA A 275 20.21 6.35 -0.04
CA ALA A 275 21.50 5.92 -0.61
C ALA A 275 21.39 4.79 -1.66
N LEU A 276 20.34 4.82 -2.48
CA LEU A 276 20.15 3.88 -3.60
C LEU A 276 20.81 4.31 -4.90
N ALA A 277 21.30 5.55 -4.96
CA ALA A 277 21.97 6.18 -6.09
C ALA A 277 22.94 7.25 -5.58
N GLU A 278 23.70 7.89 -6.48
CA GLU A 278 24.54 9.02 -6.11
C GLU A 278 23.74 10.17 -5.47
N ARG A 279 24.40 10.94 -4.59
CA ARG A 279 23.78 12.09 -3.93
C ARG A 279 23.64 13.24 -4.93
N LEU A 280 22.41 13.72 -5.11
CA LEU A 280 22.10 14.83 -6.02
C LEU A 280 21.80 16.13 -5.27
N ASP A 281 21.94 17.28 -5.95
CA ASP A 281 21.48 18.58 -5.43
C ASP A 281 19.97 18.56 -5.17
N GLU A 282 19.59 18.89 -3.93
CA GLU A 282 18.24 18.86 -3.37
C GLU A 282 17.45 20.16 -3.64
N ARG A 283 18.11 21.19 -4.19
CA ARG A 283 17.49 22.50 -4.46
C ARG A 283 16.71 22.48 -5.77
N VAL A 284 15.56 23.18 -5.72
CA VAL A 284 14.82 23.56 -6.92
C VAL A 284 15.63 24.53 -7.79
N ARG A 285 15.26 24.62 -9.06
CA ARG A 285 15.92 25.38 -10.09
C ARG A 285 14.91 25.86 -11.13
N GLY A 286 15.28 26.87 -11.90
CA GLY A 286 14.53 27.30 -13.07
C GLY A 286 14.35 26.18 -14.10
N PHE A 287 13.15 26.07 -14.64
CA PHE A 287 12.82 25.13 -15.70
C PHE A 287 13.24 25.69 -17.07
N PHE A 288 14.49 25.42 -17.47
CA PHE A 288 15.11 26.04 -18.65
C PHE A 288 15.01 27.58 -18.58
N ASP A 289 14.58 28.23 -19.66
CA ASP A 289 14.39 29.68 -19.72
C ASP A 289 13.00 30.13 -19.21
N ARG A 290 12.22 29.22 -18.59
CA ARG A 290 10.86 29.51 -18.12
C ARG A 290 10.85 29.94 -16.64
N PRO A 291 9.87 30.76 -16.22
CA PRO A 291 9.82 31.31 -14.86
C PRO A 291 9.25 30.33 -13.81
N PHE A 292 9.43 29.02 -14.02
CA PHE A 292 8.89 27.97 -13.15
C PHE A 292 10.02 27.28 -12.39
N GLU A 293 9.79 26.99 -11.11
CA GLU A 293 10.74 26.27 -10.28
C GLU A 293 10.42 24.77 -10.28
N VAL A 294 11.42 23.96 -10.55
CA VAL A 294 11.34 22.50 -10.62
C VAL A 294 12.45 21.86 -9.81
N ILE A 295 12.25 20.61 -9.37
CA ILE A 295 13.34 19.86 -8.74
C ILE A 295 14.22 19.17 -9.80
N GLY A 296 13.70 19.04 -11.02
CA GLY A 296 14.35 18.33 -12.11
C GLY A 296 14.30 16.84 -11.84
N GLY A 297 13.09 16.31 -11.67
CA GLY A 297 12.85 14.93 -11.24
C GLY A 297 13.57 13.89 -12.10
N ASP A 298 13.77 14.17 -13.39
CA ASP A 298 14.49 13.32 -14.33
C ASP A 298 15.94 13.03 -13.92
N ARG A 299 16.58 13.91 -13.15
CA ARG A 299 17.92 13.67 -12.60
C ARG A 299 17.91 12.51 -11.61
N PHE A 300 16.87 12.41 -10.78
CA PHE A 300 16.68 11.29 -9.86
C PHE A 300 16.30 10.02 -10.62
N VAL A 301 15.50 10.14 -11.69
CA VAL A 301 15.19 9.01 -12.58
C VAL A 301 16.48 8.41 -13.16
N GLN A 302 17.35 9.25 -13.74
CA GLN A 302 18.61 8.82 -14.34
C GLN A 302 19.52 8.15 -13.31
N ALA A 303 19.79 8.81 -12.19
CA ALA A 303 20.69 8.27 -11.16
C ALA A 303 20.20 6.93 -10.58
N LEU A 304 18.88 6.76 -10.39
CA LEU A 304 18.31 5.50 -9.90
C LEU A 304 18.43 4.38 -10.92
N LEU A 305 18.13 4.63 -12.19
CA LEU A 305 18.18 3.63 -13.25
C LEU A 305 19.62 3.23 -13.61
N GLU A 306 20.57 4.17 -13.56
CA GLU A 306 22.01 3.88 -13.72
C GLU A 306 22.54 2.97 -12.61
N SER A 307 21.91 3.04 -11.43
CA SER A 307 22.25 2.20 -10.27
C SER A 307 21.59 0.82 -10.27
N VAL A 308 20.71 0.51 -11.24
CA VAL A 308 20.10 -0.81 -11.41
C VAL A 308 21.12 -1.76 -12.03
N SER A 309 21.37 -2.90 -11.39
CA SER A 309 22.33 -3.91 -11.83
C SER A 309 21.69 -4.99 -12.71
N ASP A 310 20.45 -5.36 -12.43
CA ASP A 310 19.69 -6.36 -13.17
C ASP A 310 19.38 -5.87 -14.61
N PRO A 311 19.85 -6.58 -15.65
CA PRO A 311 19.66 -6.17 -17.04
C PRO A 311 18.19 -6.23 -17.50
N VAL A 312 17.38 -7.11 -16.92
CA VAL A 312 15.94 -7.19 -17.22
C VAL A 312 15.25 -5.95 -16.69
N ILE A 313 15.53 -5.55 -15.45
CA ILE A 313 14.95 -4.34 -14.83
C ILE A 313 15.44 -3.09 -15.57
N ARG A 314 16.72 -3.03 -15.94
CA ARG A 314 17.28 -1.91 -16.73
C ARG A 314 16.62 -1.77 -18.11
N GLY A 315 16.17 -2.88 -18.69
CA GLY A 315 15.48 -2.91 -19.98
C GLY A 315 13.98 -2.54 -19.92
N LEU A 316 13.40 -2.37 -18.74
CA LEU A 316 11.99 -2.04 -18.60
C LEU A 316 11.68 -0.61 -19.10
N PRO A 317 10.49 -0.39 -19.69
CA PRO A 317 10.00 0.97 -19.91
C PRO A 317 9.78 1.68 -18.56
N VAL A 318 10.09 2.97 -18.47
CA VAL A 318 9.96 3.76 -17.22
C VAL A 318 8.51 4.19 -16.99
N VAL A 319 7.64 3.21 -16.74
CA VAL A 319 6.19 3.39 -16.58
C VAL A 319 5.67 2.88 -15.23
N GLY A 320 6.44 2.03 -14.55
CA GLY A 320 6.24 1.68 -13.15
C GLY A 320 5.50 0.36 -12.89
N CYS A 321 5.08 0.20 -11.64
CA CYS A 321 4.21 -0.89 -11.18
C CYS A 321 2.72 -0.56 -11.40
N VAL A 322 1.82 -1.50 -11.10
CA VAL A 322 0.37 -1.36 -11.34
C VAL A 322 -0.24 -0.06 -10.79
N ASP A 323 0.12 0.38 -9.58
CA ASP A 323 -0.35 1.63 -8.98
C ASP A 323 0.18 2.90 -9.67
N GLN A 324 1.24 2.77 -10.46
CA GLN A 324 1.82 3.84 -11.27
C GLN A 324 1.24 3.83 -12.70
N LEU A 325 0.66 2.70 -13.13
CA LEU A 325 0.00 2.54 -14.43
C LEU A 325 -1.47 2.94 -14.40
N SER A 326 -2.17 2.73 -13.28
CA SER A 326 -3.61 2.95 -13.19
C SER A 326 -4.05 3.41 -11.79
N ASP A 327 -5.04 4.30 -11.75
CA ASP A 327 -5.78 4.66 -10.53
C ASP A 327 -7.19 3.99 -10.52
N SER A 328 -7.47 3.04 -11.42
CA SER A 328 -8.77 2.35 -11.51
C SER A 328 -8.93 1.32 -10.38
N THR A 329 -9.90 1.54 -9.50
CA THR A 329 -10.24 0.58 -8.43
C THR A 329 -10.59 -0.80 -9.00
N ASP A 330 -11.39 -0.88 -10.06
CA ASP A 330 -11.83 -2.16 -10.66
C ASP A 330 -10.69 -3.00 -11.26
N LEU A 331 -9.56 -2.35 -11.56
CA LEU A 331 -8.34 -3.01 -11.98
C LEU A 331 -7.47 -3.38 -10.77
N LEU A 332 -7.27 -2.45 -9.84
CA LEU A 332 -6.41 -2.64 -8.67
C LEU A 332 -6.98 -3.61 -7.64
N THR A 333 -8.29 -3.87 -7.61
CA THR A 333 -8.91 -4.87 -6.71
C THR A 333 -9.05 -6.25 -7.35
N ALA A 334 -8.57 -6.42 -8.58
CA ALA A 334 -8.65 -7.67 -9.34
C ALA A 334 -7.25 -8.15 -9.74
N PRO A 335 -6.56 -8.97 -8.91
CA PRO A 335 -5.15 -9.32 -9.11
C PRO A 335 -4.84 -9.91 -10.49
N GLY A 336 -5.74 -10.73 -11.06
CA GLY A 336 -5.58 -11.25 -12.41
C GLY A 336 -5.56 -10.16 -13.50
N ARG A 337 -6.38 -9.11 -13.36
CA ARG A 337 -6.41 -7.97 -14.30
C ARG A 337 -5.18 -7.08 -14.12
N ALA A 338 -4.82 -6.80 -12.88
CA ALA A 338 -3.61 -6.07 -12.53
C ALA A 338 -2.35 -6.74 -13.11
N ARG A 339 -2.24 -8.07 -12.94
CA ARG A 339 -1.16 -8.88 -13.51
C ARG A 339 -1.14 -8.85 -15.03
N ALA A 340 -2.27 -9.10 -15.69
CA ALA A 340 -2.35 -9.09 -17.14
C ALA A 340 -1.96 -7.74 -17.75
N MET A 341 -2.44 -6.63 -17.17
CA MET A 341 -2.08 -5.28 -17.61
C MET A 341 -0.59 -5.00 -17.41
N THR A 342 -0.05 -5.35 -16.24
CA THR A 342 1.37 -5.13 -15.92
C THR A 342 2.27 -5.92 -16.87
N ALA A 343 1.97 -7.20 -17.10
CA ALA A 343 2.70 -8.05 -18.04
C ALA A 343 2.70 -7.45 -19.45
N ALA A 344 1.53 -7.02 -19.95
CA ALA A 344 1.38 -6.44 -21.28
C ALA A 344 2.15 -5.12 -21.43
N VAL A 345 2.07 -4.22 -20.44
CA VAL A 345 2.73 -2.91 -20.48
C VAL A 345 4.25 -3.02 -20.36
N LEU A 346 4.74 -3.95 -19.54
CA LEU A 346 6.17 -4.13 -19.29
C LEU A 346 6.85 -5.14 -20.22
N GLY A 347 6.09 -5.87 -21.04
CA GLY A 347 6.61 -6.94 -21.88
C GLY A 347 7.17 -8.13 -21.09
N LEU A 348 6.67 -8.35 -19.86
CA LEU A 348 7.07 -9.47 -19.01
C LEU A 348 6.20 -10.70 -19.33
N GLN A 349 6.79 -11.89 -19.25
CA GLN A 349 6.02 -13.14 -19.39
C GLN A 349 5.14 -13.38 -18.15
N GLY A 350 3.87 -13.73 -18.40
CA GLY A 350 2.80 -13.89 -17.40
C GLY A 350 2.90 -15.15 -16.57
#